data_AF-A0A045IMG9-F1
#
_entry.id   AF-A0A045IMG9-F1
#
_cell.length_a   1.000
_cell.length_b   1.000
_cell.length_c   1.000
_cell.angle_alpha   90.00
_cell.angle_beta   90.00
_cell.angle_gamma   90.00
#
_symmetry.space_group_name_H-M   'P 1'
#
loop_
_entity.id
_entity.type
_entity.pdbx_description
1 polymer ?
#
loop_
_entity_poly.entity_id
_entity_poly.type
_entity_poly.pdbx_seq_one_letter_code
_entity_poly.pdbx_strand_id
1 'polypeptide(L)'
;MRVNRPQCARVPYSAESLVRVEASWYGRTLRAIPEVLSQVGYQQADHGESLLTSHHCCLGAAEGARPGWVGSSAGALSGLLDSWAEASTAHAARIGDHSYGMHLAAVGFAEMEEHNAAALAAVYPTGGGSARCDGVDVS
;
A
#
# COMPACT_ATOMS: atom_id res chain seq x y z
N MET A 1 48.30 9.52 25.65
CA MET A 1 47.46 9.79 24.45
C MET A 1 46.14 10.37 24.92
N ARG A 2 45.97 11.70 24.87
CA ARG A 2 44.73 12.41 25.25
C ARG A 2 44.08 12.91 23.96
N VAL A 3 42.84 12.50 23.71
CA VAL A 3 42.10 12.85 22.49
C VAL A 3 41.39 14.18 22.72
N ASN A 4 41.70 15.13 21.84
CA ASN A 4 41.11 16.46 21.74
C ASN A 4 39.68 16.33 21.20
N ARG A 5 38.66 16.80 21.94
CA ARG A 5 37.28 16.92 21.43
C ARG A 5 37.05 18.33 20.90
N PRO A 6 36.55 18.51 19.66
CA PRO A 6 36.19 19.82 19.16
C PRO A 6 34.94 20.34 19.88
N GLN A 7 35.02 21.59 20.37
CA GLN A 7 33.86 22.34 20.85
C GLN A 7 33.00 22.71 19.65
N CYS A 8 31.86 22.05 19.47
CA CYS A 8 30.85 22.51 18.52
C CYS A 8 30.10 23.69 19.12
N ALA A 9 30.20 24.85 18.46
CA ALA A 9 29.47 26.06 18.78
C ALA A 9 27.96 25.78 18.82
N ARG A 10 27.30 26.20 19.90
CA ARG A 10 25.85 26.14 20.07
C ARG A 10 25.22 27.19 19.13
N VAL A 11 24.71 26.74 17.99
CA VAL A 11 23.87 27.57 17.11
C VAL A 11 22.53 27.78 17.84
N PRO A 12 22.08 29.02 18.08
CA PRO A 12 20.78 29.25 18.70
C PRO A 12 19.68 29.00 17.66
N TYR A 13 19.06 27.82 17.72
CA TYR A 13 17.81 27.59 17.00
C TYR A 13 16.73 28.46 17.66
N SER A 14 16.36 29.55 16.99
CA SER A 14 15.13 30.29 17.29
C SER A 14 13.94 29.32 17.21
N ALA A 15 12.98 29.45 18.15
CA ALA A 15 11.81 28.58 18.25
C ALA A 15 10.99 28.46 16.95
N GLU A 16 11.12 29.44 16.04
CA GLU A 16 10.45 29.45 14.73
C GLU A 16 10.94 28.35 13.77
N SER A 17 12.19 27.87 13.92
CA SER A 17 12.75 26.81 13.07
C SER A 17 12.25 25.42 13.44
N LEU A 18 11.90 25.19 14.72
CA LEU A 18 11.36 23.91 15.18
C LEU A 18 9.90 23.72 14.72
N VAL A 19 9.10 24.79 14.72
CA VAL A 19 7.70 24.75 14.23
C VAL A 19 7.63 24.40 12.73
N ARG A 20 8.59 24.87 11.93
CA ARG A 20 8.64 24.56 10.49
C ARG A 20 9.05 23.12 10.18
N VAL A 21 9.88 22.49 11.03
CA VAL A 21 10.28 21.09 10.87
C VAL A 21 9.22 20.15 11.45
N GLU A 22 8.54 20.50 12.55
CA GLU A 22 7.41 19.72 13.09
C GLU A 22 6.21 19.69 12.12
N ALA A 23 5.90 20.81 11.44
CA ALA A 23 4.83 20.85 10.43
C ALA A 23 5.13 19.99 9.18
N SER A 24 6.40 19.64 8.94
CA SER A 24 6.80 18.76 7.82
C SER A 24 6.43 17.29 8.05
N TRP A 25 6.14 16.88 9.28
CA TRP A 25 5.78 15.50 9.62
C TRP A 25 4.27 15.29 9.81
N TYR A 26 3.46 16.36 9.72
CA TYR A 26 2.04 16.34 10.06
C TYR A 26 1.06 16.44 8.87
N GLY A 27 1.50 16.27 7.63
CA GLY A 27 0.60 16.62 6.52
C GLY A 27 0.94 16.08 5.16
N ARG A 28 1.32 14.81 5.05
CA ARG A 28 0.94 14.06 3.85
C ARG A 28 -0.34 13.32 4.22
N THR A 29 -1.48 13.99 4.11
CA THR A 29 -2.80 13.37 4.27
C THR A 29 -2.84 12.19 3.32
N LEU A 30 -2.81 10.97 3.86
CA LEU A 30 -3.01 9.75 3.10
C LEU A 30 -4.48 9.72 2.70
N ARG A 31 -4.79 10.25 1.52
CA ARG A 31 -6.11 10.08 0.91
C ARG A 31 -6.18 8.63 0.40
N ALA A 32 -6.71 7.73 1.22
CA ALA A 32 -7.11 6.42 0.75
C ALA A 32 -8.32 6.59 -0.18
N ILE A 33 -8.18 6.16 -1.43
CA ILE A 33 -9.27 6.13 -2.41
C ILE A 33 -9.68 4.65 -2.54
N PRO A 34 -10.83 4.23 -2.00
CA PRO A 34 -11.27 2.83 -2.02
C PRO A 34 -11.20 2.18 -3.39
N GLU A 35 -11.59 2.92 -4.44
CA GLU A 35 -11.58 2.43 -5.82
C GLU A 35 -10.16 2.12 -6.29
N VAL A 36 -9.18 2.96 -5.93
CA VAL A 36 -7.77 2.74 -6.27
C VAL A 36 -7.22 1.54 -5.51
N LEU A 37 -7.57 1.37 -4.23
CA LEU A 37 -7.15 0.21 -3.45
C LEU A 37 -7.72 -1.10 -4.04
N SER A 38 -8.99 -1.10 -4.45
CA SER A 38 -9.61 -2.24 -5.11
C SER A 38 -8.95 -2.53 -6.46
N GLN A 39 -8.70 -1.50 -7.27
CA GLN A 39 -8.04 -1.64 -8.57
C GLN A 39 -6.62 -2.22 -8.44
N VAL A 40 -5.83 -1.70 -7.49
CA VAL A 40 -4.47 -2.22 -7.21
C VAL A 40 -4.53 -3.65 -6.68
N GLY A 41 -5.53 -3.97 -5.84
CA GLY A 41 -5.79 -5.33 -5.39
C GLY A 41 -5.98 -6.31 -6.55
N TYR A 42 -6.81 -5.97 -7.53
CA TYR A 42 -7.01 -6.79 -8.74
C TYR A 42 -5.74 -6.92 -9.57
N GLN A 43 -5.05 -5.82 -9.85
CA GLN A 43 -3.80 -5.83 -10.63
C GLN A 43 -2.74 -6.73 -10.00
N GLN A 44 -2.68 -6.74 -8.66
CA GLN A 44 -1.74 -7.57 -7.94
C GLN A 44 -2.13 -9.06 -7.94
N ALA A 45 -3.42 -9.37 -7.86
CA ALA A 45 -3.91 -10.75 -8.03
C ALA A 45 -3.56 -11.27 -9.44
N ASP A 46 -3.86 -10.49 -10.48
CA ASP A 46 -3.56 -10.84 -11.87
C ASP A 46 -2.06 -11.06 -12.10
N HIS A 47 -1.23 -10.18 -11.52
CA HIS A 47 0.22 -10.33 -11.57
C HIS A 47 0.70 -11.60 -10.85
N GLY A 48 0.10 -11.91 -9.69
CA GLY A 48 0.39 -13.13 -8.93
C GLY A 48 0.10 -14.40 -9.72
N GLU A 49 -1.05 -14.46 -10.39
CA GLU A 49 -1.44 -15.60 -11.24
C GLU A 49 -0.52 -15.76 -12.46
N SER A 50 -0.14 -14.65 -13.10
CA SER A 50 0.82 -14.67 -14.22
C SER A 50 2.20 -15.16 -13.78
N LEU A 51 2.65 -14.74 -12.59
CA LEU A 51 3.92 -15.17 -12.01
C LEU A 51 3.88 -16.66 -11.66
N LEU A 52 2.80 -17.14 -11.04
CA LEU A 52 2.62 -18.55 -10.69
C LEU A 52 2.62 -19.43 -11.94
N THR A 53 1.93 -19.00 -12.99
CA THR A 53 1.95 -19.68 -14.29
C THR A 53 3.36 -19.81 -14.85
N SER A 54 4.14 -18.72 -14.79
CA SER A 54 5.54 -18.71 -15.24
C SER A 54 6.42 -19.66 -14.40
N HIS A 55 6.23 -19.68 -13.08
CA HIS A 55 6.89 -20.64 -12.19
C HIS A 55 6.54 -22.08 -12.56
N HIS A 56 5.27 -22.41 -12.80
CA HIS A 56 4.89 -23.76 -13.21
C HIS A 56 5.49 -24.16 -14.56
N CYS A 57 5.55 -23.25 -15.53
CA CYS A 57 6.22 -23.51 -16.81
C CYS A 57 7.70 -23.81 -16.62
N CYS A 58 8.41 -23.00 -15.83
CA CYS A 58 9.82 -23.23 -15.53
C CYS A 58 10.05 -24.54 -14.77
N LEU A 59 9.18 -24.90 -13.83
CA LEU A 59 9.25 -26.16 -13.09
C LEU A 59 9.04 -27.36 -14.01
N GLY A 60 8.03 -27.28 -14.88
CA GLY A 60 7.78 -28.32 -15.87
C GLY A 60 8.95 -28.52 -16.84
N ALA A 61 9.58 -27.44 -17.29
CA ALA A 61 10.78 -27.50 -18.13
C ALA A 61 11.97 -28.15 -17.40
N ALA A 62 12.16 -27.82 -16.12
CA ALA A 62 13.22 -28.40 -15.29
C ALA A 62 12.99 -29.89 -15.01
N GLU A 63 11.76 -30.27 -14.66
CA GLU A 63 11.36 -31.68 -14.48
C GLU A 63 11.53 -32.49 -15.77
N GLY A 64 11.22 -31.90 -16.93
CA GLY A 64 11.48 -32.51 -18.23
C GLY A 64 12.97 -32.74 -18.51
N ALA A 65 13.86 -31.89 -18.01
CA ALA A 65 15.30 -32.03 -18.15
C ALA A 65 15.93 -33.01 -17.13
N ARG A 66 15.23 -33.28 -16.01
CA ARG A 66 15.73 -34.08 -14.87
C ARG A 66 16.29 -35.45 -15.23
N PRO A 67 15.71 -36.24 -16.17
CA PRO A 67 16.28 -37.53 -16.57
C PRO A 67 17.69 -37.45 -17.17
N GLY A 68 18.09 -36.27 -17.68
CA GLY A 68 19.43 -36.04 -18.23
C GLY A 68 20.48 -35.61 -17.21
N TRP A 69 20.10 -35.37 -15.95
CA TRP A 69 21.05 -34.93 -14.93
C TRP A 69 21.78 -36.12 -14.33
N VAL A 70 23.09 -36.00 -14.19
CA VAL A 70 23.96 -37.06 -13.67
C VAL A 70 24.92 -36.51 -12.60
N GLY A 71 25.34 -37.38 -11.69
CA GLY A 71 26.34 -37.08 -10.67
C GLY A 71 25.84 -36.18 -9.53
N SER A 72 26.78 -35.69 -8.71
CA SER A 72 26.47 -34.87 -7.53
C SER A 72 25.76 -33.55 -7.86
N SER A 73 26.00 -32.98 -9.05
CA SER A 73 25.29 -31.79 -9.53
C SER A 73 23.80 -32.04 -9.76
N ALA A 74 23.39 -33.26 -10.09
CA ALA A 74 21.97 -33.61 -10.25
C ALA A 74 21.22 -33.46 -8.91
N GLY A 75 21.78 -34.01 -7.83
CA GLY A 75 21.20 -33.89 -6.50
C GLY A 75 21.14 -32.44 -6.01
N ALA A 76 22.20 -31.66 -6.25
CA ALA A 76 22.22 -30.23 -5.92
C ALA A 76 21.15 -29.45 -6.70
N LEU A 77 20.99 -29.74 -8.00
CA LEU A 77 20.00 -29.06 -8.84
C LEU A 77 18.57 -29.44 -8.45
N SER A 78 18.30 -30.70 -8.10
CA SER A 78 17.00 -31.10 -7.54
C SER A 78 16.69 -30.34 -6.25
N GLY A 79 17.64 -30.27 -5.31
CA GLY A 79 17.43 -29.52 -4.06
C GLY A 79 17.21 -28.01 -4.29
N LEU A 80 17.87 -27.42 -5.28
CA LEU A 80 17.61 -26.03 -5.70
C LEU A 80 16.19 -25.86 -6.26
N LEU A 81 15.69 -26.82 -7.04
CA LEU A 81 14.33 -26.77 -7.58
C LEU A 81 13.26 -26.95 -6.52
N ASP A 82 13.47 -27.85 -5.55
CA ASP A 82 12.58 -28.01 -4.40
C ASP A 82 12.48 -26.69 -3.61
N SER A 83 13.64 -26.08 -3.32
CA SER A 83 13.71 -24.80 -2.60
C SER A 83 13.04 -23.66 -3.40
N TRP A 84 13.22 -23.66 -4.72
CA TRP A 84 12.60 -22.67 -5.59
C TRP A 84 11.08 -22.86 -5.70
N ALA A 85 10.59 -24.09 -5.76
CA ALA A 85 9.15 -24.38 -5.75
C ALA A 85 8.49 -23.92 -4.44
N GLU A 86 9.14 -24.18 -3.30
CA GLU A 86 8.69 -23.69 -1.99
C GLU A 86 8.65 -22.16 -1.95
N ALA A 87 9.75 -21.49 -2.35
CA ALA A 87 9.82 -20.04 -2.37
C ALA A 87 8.78 -19.40 -3.32
N SER A 88 8.56 -20.01 -4.49
CA SER A 88 7.57 -19.54 -5.47
C SER A 88 6.15 -19.64 -4.92
N THR A 89 5.82 -20.75 -4.26
CA THR A 89 4.52 -20.94 -3.59
C THR A 89 4.32 -19.93 -2.46
N ALA A 90 5.36 -19.70 -1.65
CA ALA A 90 5.32 -18.71 -0.58
C ALA A 90 5.15 -17.27 -1.12
N HIS A 91 5.75 -16.94 -2.26
CA HIS A 91 5.54 -15.65 -2.92
C HIS A 91 4.11 -15.49 -3.44
N ALA A 92 3.57 -16.51 -4.10
CA ALA A 92 2.18 -16.48 -4.58
C ALA A 92 1.20 -16.26 -3.42
N ALA A 93 1.37 -16.96 -2.30
CA ALA A 93 0.55 -16.78 -1.10
C ALA A 93 0.62 -15.33 -0.57
N ARG A 94 1.82 -14.75 -0.43
CA ARG A 94 1.97 -13.37 0.05
C ARG A 94 1.36 -12.34 -0.90
N ILE A 95 1.44 -12.57 -2.21
CA ILE A 95 0.80 -11.69 -3.21
C ILE A 95 -0.72 -11.77 -3.08
N GLY A 96 -1.27 -12.97 -2.91
CA GLY A 96 -2.69 -13.18 -2.65
C GLY A 96 -3.16 -12.50 -1.36
N ASP A 97 -2.46 -12.70 -0.25
CA ASP A 97 -2.76 -12.07 1.04
C ASP A 97 -2.75 -10.54 0.95
N HIS A 98 -1.79 -9.98 0.21
CA HIS A 98 -1.68 -8.54 0.05
C HIS A 98 -2.79 -7.97 -0.85
N SER A 99 -3.09 -8.64 -1.96
CA SER A 99 -4.23 -8.30 -2.83
C SER A 99 -5.54 -8.31 -2.02
N TYR A 100 -5.77 -9.37 -1.25
CA TYR A 100 -6.92 -9.50 -0.37
C TYR A 100 -6.96 -8.38 0.69
N GLY A 101 -5.81 -8.08 1.30
CA GLY A 101 -5.67 -6.97 2.24
C GLY A 101 -6.03 -5.62 1.64
N MET A 102 -5.71 -5.37 0.36
CA MET A 102 -6.10 -4.15 -0.35
C MET A 102 -7.60 -4.06 -0.57
N HIS A 103 -8.25 -5.19 -0.92
CA HIS A 103 -9.71 -5.23 -1.03
C HIS A 103 -10.40 -4.99 0.32
N LEU A 104 -9.91 -5.60 1.41
CA LEU A 104 -10.43 -5.35 2.75
C LEU A 104 -10.24 -3.89 3.17
N ALA A 105 -9.07 -3.30 2.89
CA ALA A 105 -8.81 -1.90 3.18
C ALA A 105 -9.76 -0.99 2.38
N ALA A 106 -10.00 -1.28 1.10
CA ALA A 106 -10.94 -0.53 0.28
C ALA A 106 -12.34 -0.49 0.91
N VAL A 107 -12.87 -1.66 1.31
CA VAL A 107 -14.17 -1.77 1.99
C VAL A 107 -14.19 -0.96 3.28
N GLY A 108 -13.18 -1.16 4.15
CA GLY A 108 -13.12 -0.45 5.43
C GLY A 108 -13.03 1.07 5.30
N PHE A 109 -12.31 1.57 4.29
CA PHE A 109 -12.27 3.01 4.01
C PHE A 109 -13.57 3.55 3.44
N ALA A 110 -14.26 2.79 2.59
CA ALA A 110 -15.57 3.18 2.05
C ALA A 110 -16.63 3.28 3.16
N GLU A 111 -16.70 2.28 4.06
CA GLU A 111 -17.60 2.28 5.21
C GLU A 111 -17.32 3.46 6.16
N MET A 112 -16.04 3.77 6.38
CA MET A 112 -15.63 4.90 7.21
C MET A 112 -16.06 6.24 6.59
N GLU A 113 -15.88 6.41 5.29
CA GLU A 113 -16.31 7.62 4.58
C GLU A 113 -17.83 7.79 4.62
N GLU A 114 -18.60 6.71 4.41
CA GLU A 114 -20.06 6.73 4.50
C GLU A 114 -20.53 7.14 5.91
N HIS A 115 -19.94 6.54 6.95
CA HIS A 115 -20.25 6.88 8.34
C HIS A 115 -19.93 8.35 8.65
N ASN A 116 -18.76 8.83 8.22
CA ASN A 116 -18.35 10.21 8.43
C ASN A 116 -19.26 11.19 7.69
N ALA A 117 -19.66 10.89 6.45
CA ALA A 117 -20.58 11.70 5.67
C ALA A 117 -21.97 11.78 6.34
N ALA A 118 -22.48 10.66 6.85
CA ALA A 118 -23.74 10.63 7.59
C ALA A 118 -23.67 11.46 8.89
N ALA A 119 -22.58 11.35 9.65
CA ALA A 119 -22.36 12.14 10.86
C ALA A 119 -22.29 13.63 10.56
N LEU A 120 -21.61 14.03 9.47
CA LEU A 120 -21.55 15.42 9.03
C LEU A 120 -22.92 15.95 8.61
N ALA A 121 -23.71 15.16 7.89
CA ALA A 121 -25.08 15.53 7.50
C ALA A 121 -26.01 15.70 8.71
N ALA A 122 -25.78 14.97 9.80
CA ALA A 122 -26.54 15.11 11.04
C ALA A 122 -26.18 16.38 11.83
N VAL A 123 -24.93 16.84 11.76
CA VAL A 123 -24.44 18.07 12.43
C VAL A 123 -24.73 19.32 11.60
N TYR A 124 -24.73 19.19 10.28
CA TYR A 124 -25.24 20.18 9.34
C TYR A 124 -26.56 19.69 8.76
N PRO A 125 -27.65 19.58 9.57
CA PRO A 125 -28.95 19.42 8.99
C PRO A 125 -29.11 20.61 8.05
N THR A 126 -29.51 20.37 6.82
CA THR A 126 -29.74 21.39 5.81
C THR A 126 -30.68 22.45 6.38
N GLY A 127 -30.11 23.46 7.03
CA GLY A 127 -30.79 24.48 7.80
C GLY A 127 -30.99 25.65 6.87
N GLY A 128 -32.21 25.79 6.36
CA GLY A 128 -32.58 26.87 5.45
C GLY A 128 -32.45 28.26 6.07
N GLY A 129 -32.11 29.24 5.22
CA GLY A 129 -32.16 30.65 5.58
C GLY A 129 -31.76 31.63 4.46
N SER A 130 -32.77 32.27 3.85
CA SER A 130 -32.77 33.54 3.08
C SER A 130 -32.37 33.48 1.60
N ALA A 131 -33.14 33.98 0.62
CA ALA A 131 -34.12 35.06 0.66
C ALA A 131 -35.37 34.78 -0.19
N ARG A 132 -36.52 34.96 0.46
CA ARG A 132 -37.79 35.31 -0.14
C ARG A 132 -37.64 36.68 -0.81
N CYS A 133 -37.71 36.74 -2.14
CA CYS A 133 -37.92 38.00 -2.86
C CYS A 133 -39.42 38.33 -2.79
N ASP A 134 -39.86 38.88 -1.66
CA ASP A 134 -41.11 39.65 -1.65
C ASP A 134 -40.87 40.95 -2.43
N GLY A 135 -41.68 41.14 -3.48
CA GLY A 135 -42.10 42.43 -4.02
C GLY A 135 -41.03 43.41 -4.51
N VAL A 136 -40.80 43.44 -5.83
CA VAL A 136 -40.62 44.72 -6.52
C VAL A 136 -41.91 44.99 -7.30
N ASP A 137 -42.61 46.00 -6.81
CA ASP A 137 -43.68 46.71 -7.50
C ASP A 137 -43.12 47.29 -8.81
N VAL A 138 -43.75 46.94 -9.94
CA VAL A 138 -43.50 47.59 -11.23
C VAL A 138 -44.76 48.39 -11.55
N SER A 139 -44.67 49.69 -11.31
CA SER A 139 -45.51 50.68 -12.00
C SER A 139 -45.12 50.78 -13.47
#